data_AF-A0A7S1JJD4-F1
#
_entry.id   AF-A0A7S1JJD4-F1
#
_cell.length_a   1.000
_cell.length_b   1.000
_cell.length_c   1.000
_cell.angle_alpha   90.00
_cell.angle_beta   90.00
_cell.angle_gamma   90.00
#
_symmetry.space_group_name_H-M   'P 1'
#
loop_
_entity.id
_entity.type
_entity.pdbx_description
1 polymer ?
#
loop_
_entity_poly.entity_id
_entity_poly.type
_entity_poly.pdbx_seq_one_letter_code
_entity_poly.pdbx_strand_id
1 'polypeptide(L)'
;SGFFSVGGQLLNFMQAVALYETLYANAKMSSSGGKRMTEVLSIVLFNLDFMRFECVVGVISSQAFMTKYLIRVLIPSMLCFILVVAYFVSHAIHRIFPAVSPLKANLLFNTYGHFFSAFFISVTRASLELFICNKHPNGRYYLVSDPSLFCYEHEWFQLLPVAILAFLVYCVGFLSFCLWIVRDAPRKFPTV
;
A
#
# COMPACT_ATOMS: atom_id res chain seq x y z
N SER A 1 15.33 -12.54 13.84
CA SER A 1 14.44 -11.44 13.40
C SER A 1 15.14 -10.39 12.54
N GLY A 2 16.48 -10.24 12.56
CA GLY A 2 17.18 -9.21 11.76
C GLY A 2 17.08 -9.34 10.24
N PHE A 3 17.06 -10.57 9.68
CA PHE A 3 17.04 -10.78 8.23
C PHE A 3 15.78 -10.22 7.53
N PHE A 4 14.60 -10.39 8.15
CA PHE A 4 13.35 -9.82 7.64
C PHE A 4 13.30 -8.29 7.77
N SER A 5 13.95 -7.71 8.79
CA SER A 5 14.03 -6.26 8.98
C SER A 5 14.89 -5.60 7.89
N VAL A 6 16.02 -6.22 7.55
CA VAL A 6 16.88 -5.75 6.44
C VAL A 6 16.16 -5.90 5.10
N GLY A 7 15.42 -6.99 4.90
CA GLY A 7 14.57 -7.18 3.72
C GLY A 7 13.52 -6.08 3.54
N GLY A 8 12.80 -5.71 4.62
CA GLY A 8 11.81 -4.63 4.58
C GLY A 8 12.42 -3.24 4.29
N GLN A 9 13.59 -2.94 4.87
CA GLN A 9 14.31 -1.70 4.58
C GLN A 9 14.80 -1.64 3.14
N LEU A 10 15.29 -2.76 2.61
CA LEU A 10 15.69 -2.87 1.21
C LEU A 10 14.48 -2.70 0.27
N LEU A 11 13.34 -3.29 0.60
CA LEU A 11 12.08 -3.09 -0.14
C LEU A 11 11.68 -1.61 -0.16
N ASN A 12 11.71 -0.94 0.99
CA ASN A 12 11.40 0.49 1.06
C ASN A 12 12.38 1.34 0.25
N PHE A 13 13.67 1.03 0.29
CA PHE A 13 14.67 1.70 -0.53
C PHE A 13 14.36 1.51 -2.03
N MET A 14 14.06 0.28 -2.46
CA MET A 14 13.70 -0.02 -3.84
C MET A 14 12.40 0.68 -4.26
N GLN A 15 11.37 0.71 -3.39
CA GLN A 15 10.12 1.42 -3.63
C GLN A 15 10.32 2.93 -3.77
N ALA A 16 11.20 3.52 -2.96
CA ALA A 16 11.55 4.94 -3.04
C ALA A 16 12.25 5.29 -4.36
N VAL A 17 13.20 4.46 -4.81
CA VAL A 17 13.90 4.64 -6.09
C VAL A 17 12.93 4.55 -7.27
N ALA A 18 12.03 3.57 -7.27
CA ALA A 18 11.00 3.42 -8.30
C ALA A 18 10.01 4.60 -8.34
N LEU A 19 9.62 5.13 -7.18
CA LEU A 19 8.79 6.33 -7.09
C LEU A 19 9.53 7.53 -7.68
N TYR A 20 10.80 7.70 -7.35
CA TYR A 20 11.65 8.77 -7.89
C TYR A 20 11.73 8.72 -9.42
N GLU A 21 11.96 7.54 -10.00
CA GLU A 21 11.94 7.38 -11.46
C GLU A 21 10.58 7.71 -12.07
N THR A 22 9.48 7.32 -11.44
CA THR A 22 8.12 7.64 -11.93
C THR A 22 7.89 9.16 -11.97
N LEU A 23 8.29 9.87 -10.90
CA LEU A 23 8.13 11.32 -10.81
C LEU A 23 9.01 12.05 -11.85
N TYR A 24 10.26 11.61 -12.02
CA TYR A 24 11.17 12.19 -12.99
C TYR A 24 10.80 11.86 -14.44
N ALA A 25 10.27 10.66 -14.72
CA ALA A 25 9.80 10.27 -16.04
C ALA A 25 8.56 11.07 -16.47
N ASN A 26 7.66 11.40 -15.53
CA ASN A 26 6.54 12.31 -15.80
C ASN A 26 6.99 13.76 -16.04
N ALA A 27 8.10 14.18 -15.43
CA ALA A 27 8.69 15.51 -15.64
C ALA A 27 9.53 15.61 -16.93
N LYS A 28 10.01 14.50 -17.50
CA LYS A 28 10.87 14.48 -18.68
C LYS A 28 10.56 13.26 -19.56
N MET A 29 9.86 13.52 -20.66
CA MET A 29 9.44 12.55 -21.68
C MET A 29 10.54 11.49 -21.99
N SER A 30 10.25 10.24 -21.60
CA SER A 30 10.84 8.95 -21.98
C SER A 30 12.30 8.94 -22.51
N SER A 31 13.28 8.83 -21.61
CA SER A 31 14.66 8.40 -21.94
C SER A 31 14.76 6.86 -21.97
N SER A 32 15.34 6.32 -23.05
CA SER A 32 15.34 4.91 -23.45
C SER A 32 16.04 3.93 -22.47
N GLY A 33 16.91 4.41 -21.58
CA GLY A 33 17.65 3.57 -20.62
C GLY A 33 16.85 3.15 -19.36
N GLY A 34 15.78 3.87 -19.01
CA GLY A 34 14.99 3.60 -17.81
C GLY A 34 13.99 2.45 -17.93
N LYS A 35 13.63 2.04 -19.16
CA LYS A 35 12.53 1.08 -19.41
C LYS A 35 12.76 -0.31 -18.80
N ARG A 36 14.01 -0.78 -18.75
CA ARG A 36 14.37 -2.09 -18.15
C ARG A 36 14.49 -2.03 -16.62
N MET A 37 14.93 -0.90 -16.09
CA MET A 37 15.04 -0.68 -14.64
C MET A 37 13.65 -0.56 -14.02
N THR A 38 12.74 0.18 -14.67
CA THR A 38 11.33 0.30 -14.26
C THR A 38 10.58 -1.03 -14.27
N GLU A 39 10.93 -1.96 -15.16
CA GLU A 39 10.24 -3.25 -15.29
C GLU A 39 10.55 -4.17 -14.09
N VAL A 40 11.82 -4.32 -13.72
CA VAL A 40 12.22 -5.13 -12.54
C VAL A 40 11.82 -4.45 -11.23
N LEU A 41 11.96 -3.12 -11.13
CA LEU A 41 11.54 -2.38 -9.95
C LEU A 41 10.01 -2.30 -9.80
N SER A 42 9.22 -2.42 -10.87
CA SER A 42 7.76 -2.49 -10.78
C SER A 42 7.25 -3.77 -10.10
N ILE A 43 8.01 -4.87 -10.23
CA ILE A 43 7.71 -6.15 -9.57
C ILE A 43 7.95 -6.03 -8.05
N VAL A 44 9.01 -5.31 -7.65
CA VAL A 44 9.37 -5.07 -6.25
C VAL A 44 8.53 -3.95 -5.61
N LEU A 45 8.08 -2.97 -6.39
CA LEU A 45 7.10 -1.97 -5.98
C LEU A 45 5.74 -2.59 -5.62
N PHE A 46 5.57 -3.91 -5.85
CA PHE A 46 4.30 -4.60 -5.77
C PHE A 46 3.25 -3.77 -6.51
N ASN A 47 3.52 -3.51 -7.79
CA ASN A 47 2.46 -3.04 -8.66
C ASN A 47 1.38 -4.10 -8.58
N LEU A 48 0.29 -3.83 -7.86
CA LEU A 48 -0.81 -4.77 -7.66
C LEU A 48 -1.52 -5.12 -8.97
N ASP A 49 -1.08 -4.53 -10.08
CA ASP A 49 -1.30 -5.00 -11.45
C ASP A 49 -0.65 -6.34 -11.78
N PHE A 50 0.23 -6.87 -10.92
CA PHE A 50 0.97 -8.12 -11.21
C PHE A 50 0.08 -9.36 -11.22
N MET A 51 -1.09 -9.31 -10.58
CA MET A 51 -2.15 -10.23 -10.94
C MET A 51 -2.97 -9.54 -12.02
N ARG A 52 -2.85 -9.98 -13.27
CA ARG A 52 -3.70 -9.60 -14.41
C ARG A 52 -5.18 -9.97 -14.18
N PHE A 53 -5.77 -9.58 -13.06
CA PHE A 53 -7.20 -9.65 -12.82
C PHE A 53 -7.96 -8.75 -13.79
N GLU A 54 -7.29 -7.84 -14.49
CA GLU A 54 -7.87 -7.08 -15.60
C GLU A 54 -8.48 -8.00 -16.69
N CYS A 55 -7.91 -9.19 -16.93
CA CYS A 55 -8.47 -10.16 -17.88
C CYS A 55 -9.64 -10.99 -17.32
N VAL A 56 -9.74 -11.15 -16.01
CA VAL A 56 -10.82 -11.93 -15.35
C VAL A 56 -12.00 -11.02 -14.96
N VAL A 57 -11.71 -9.77 -14.57
CA VAL A 57 -12.69 -8.78 -14.12
C VAL A 57 -13.16 -7.87 -15.27
N GLY A 58 -12.36 -7.70 -16.33
CA GLY A 58 -12.69 -6.88 -17.49
C GLY A 58 -13.82 -7.43 -18.38
N VAL A 59 -14.24 -8.68 -18.18
CA VAL A 59 -15.35 -9.29 -18.93
C VAL A 59 -16.72 -8.98 -18.28
N ILE A 60 -16.76 -8.41 -17.07
CA ILE A 60 -17.98 -8.34 -16.25
C ILE A 60 -18.44 -6.91 -15.89
N SER A 61 -17.60 -5.85 -16.01
CA SER A 61 -18.03 -4.52 -15.54
C SER A 61 -17.46 -3.31 -16.29
N SER A 62 -18.33 -2.36 -16.60
CA SER A 62 -18.07 -1.01 -17.12
C SER A 62 -17.49 -0.03 -16.07
N GLN A 63 -17.06 -0.53 -14.91
CA GLN A 63 -16.55 0.25 -13.75
C GLN A 63 -15.21 -0.34 -13.24
N ALA A 64 -14.33 -0.70 -14.17
CA ALA A 64 -13.10 -1.44 -13.88
C ALA A 64 -12.13 -0.68 -12.95
N PHE A 65 -12.14 0.64 -12.96
CA PHE A 65 -11.22 1.46 -12.15
C PHE A 65 -11.56 1.40 -10.65
N MET A 66 -12.83 1.53 -10.29
CA MET A 66 -13.29 1.54 -8.89
C MET A 66 -12.91 0.25 -8.17
N THR A 67 -13.17 -0.91 -8.80
CA THR A 67 -12.87 -2.21 -8.21
C THR A 67 -11.36 -2.42 -8.02
N LYS A 68 -10.54 -2.01 -9.00
CA LYS A 68 -9.08 -2.08 -8.90
C LYS A 68 -8.57 -1.21 -7.76
N TYR A 69 -9.04 0.03 -7.68
CA TYR A 69 -8.67 0.98 -6.64
C TYR A 69 -9.03 0.47 -5.25
N LEU A 70 -10.25 -0.03 -5.07
CA LEU A 70 -10.72 -0.57 -3.79
C LEU A 70 -9.90 -1.78 -3.34
N ILE A 71 -9.61 -2.73 -4.22
CA ILE A 71 -8.79 -3.90 -3.88
C ILE A 71 -7.39 -3.45 -3.42
N ARG A 72 -6.77 -2.50 -4.12
CA ARG A 72 -5.45 -1.96 -3.76
C ARG A 72 -5.44 -1.33 -2.37
N VAL A 73 -6.43 -0.49 -2.08
CA VAL A 73 -6.58 0.20 -0.79
C VAL A 73 -6.94 -0.78 0.33
N LEU A 74 -7.64 -1.87 0.04
CA LEU A 74 -8.08 -2.84 1.04
C LEU A 74 -7.03 -3.88 1.41
N ILE A 75 -5.99 -4.12 0.60
CA ILE A 75 -4.98 -5.16 0.88
C ILE A 75 -4.33 -5.05 2.27
N PRO A 76 -3.88 -3.87 2.75
CA PRO A 76 -3.34 -3.73 4.09
C PRO A 76 -4.36 -4.04 5.18
N SER A 77 -5.63 -3.70 4.94
CA SER A 77 -6.75 -4.01 5.83
C SER A 77 -7.07 -5.51 5.83
N MET A 78 -7.00 -6.17 4.67
CA MET A 78 -7.19 -7.62 4.55
C MET A 78 -6.10 -8.39 5.28
N LEU A 79 -4.83 -7.96 5.20
CA LEU A 79 -3.75 -8.58 5.97
C LEU A 79 -3.99 -8.43 7.48
N CYS A 80 -4.42 -7.24 7.93
CA CYS A 80 -4.79 -7.02 9.33
C CYS A 80 -5.92 -7.98 9.75
N PHE A 81 -6.97 -8.10 8.93
CA PHE A 81 -8.08 -9.01 9.18
C PHE A 81 -7.63 -10.47 9.28
N ILE A 82 -6.80 -10.95 8.35
CA ILE A 82 -6.27 -12.32 8.36
C ILE A 82 -5.46 -12.59 9.64
N LEU A 83 -4.62 -11.65 10.06
CA LEU A 83 -3.83 -11.76 11.29
C LEU A 83 -4.71 -11.78 12.55
N VAL A 84 -5.78 -10.98 12.58
CA VAL A 84 -6.76 -10.98 13.67
C VAL A 84 -7.54 -12.30 13.70
N VAL A 85 -7.98 -12.82 12.55
CA VAL A 85 -8.63 -14.14 12.48
C VAL A 85 -7.68 -15.22 12.96
N ALA A 86 -6.41 -15.21 12.53
CA ALA A 86 -5.40 -16.16 12.98
C ALA A 86 -5.17 -16.10 14.50
N TYR A 87 -5.24 -14.91 15.11
CA TYR A 87 -5.20 -14.74 16.56
C TYR A 87 -6.35 -15.47 17.25
N PHE A 88 -7.59 -15.19 16.82
CA PHE A 88 -8.78 -15.78 17.41
C PHE A 88 -8.82 -17.29 17.22
N VAL A 89 -8.46 -17.77 16.02
CA VAL A 89 -8.35 -19.20 15.72
C VAL A 89 -7.30 -19.86 16.60
N SER A 90 -6.10 -19.26 16.75
CA SER A 90 -5.07 -19.78 17.64
C SER A 90 -5.54 -19.87 19.09
N HIS A 91 -6.27 -18.85 19.56
CA HIS A 91 -6.82 -18.85 20.92
C HIS A 91 -7.94 -19.88 21.11
N ALA A 92 -8.79 -20.07 20.10
CA ALA A 92 -9.83 -21.10 20.09
C ALA A 92 -9.22 -22.52 20.07
N ILE A 93 -8.17 -22.75 19.25
CA ILE A 93 -7.47 -24.03 19.21
C ILE A 93 -6.78 -24.31 20.54
N HIS A 94 -6.16 -23.31 21.18
CA HIS A 94 -5.55 -23.49 22.49
C HIS A 94 -6.58 -23.91 23.56
N ARG A 95 -7.83 -23.44 23.46
CA ARG A 95 -8.93 -23.89 24.34
C ARG A 95 -9.30 -25.36 24.14
N ILE A 96 -9.09 -25.91 22.94
CA ILE A 96 -9.44 -27.29 22.58
C ILE A 96 -8.24 -28.23 22.78
N PHE A 97 -7.04 -27.78 22.45
CA PHE A 97 -5.78 -28.52 22.55
C PHE A 97 -4.75 -27.70 23.35
N PRO A 98 -4.63 -27.92 24.68
CA PRO A 98 -3.72 -27.14 25.53
C PRO A 98 -2.24 -27.39 25.22
N ALA A 99 -1.91 -28.40 24.42
CA ALA A 99 -0.55 -28.68 23.97
C ALA A 99 0.01 -27.64 22.97
N VAL A 100 -0.85 -26.85 22.30
CA VAL A 100 -0.38 -25.79 21.40
C VAL A 100 -0.30 -24.45 22.12
N SER A 101 0.80 -23.71 21.97
CA SER A 101 0.94 -22.39 22.57
C SER A 101 0.11 -21.34 21.80
N PRO A 102 -0.62 -20.45 22.49
CA PRO A 102 -1.41 -19.42 21.81
C PRO A 102 -0.51 -18.34 21.20
N LEU A 103 -0.95 -17.79 20.08
CA LEU A 103 -0.26 -16.71 19.39
C LEU A 103 -0.23 -15.44 20.26
N LYS A 104 0.97 -14.91 20.52
CA LYS A 104 1.14 -13.70 21.34
C LYS A 104 0.77 -12.45 20.54
N ALA A 105 -0.01 -11.56 21.14
CA ALA A 105 -0.39 -10.27 20.52
C ALA A 105 0.82 -9.42 20.11
N ASN A 106 1.92 -9.45 20.89
CA ASN A 106 3.16 -8.75 20.55
C ASN A 106 3.78 -9.26 19.24
N LEU A 107 3.69 -10.56 18.96
CA LEU A 107 4.20 -11.13 17.72
C LEU A 107 3.35 -10.69 16.53
N LEU A 108 2.02 -10.66 16.68
CA LEU A 108 1.11 -10.16 15.65
C LEU A 108 1.36 -8.69 15.34
N PHE A 109 1.44 -7.86 16.38
CA PHE A 109 1.68 -6.44 16.24
C PHE A 109 3.02 -6.17 15.55
N ASN A 110 4.08 -6.88 15.96
CA ASN A 110 5.39 -6.75 15.33
C ASN A 110 5.39 -7.22 13.88
N THR A 111 4.72 -8.35 13.60
CA THR A 111 4.60 -8.90 12.24
C THR A 111 3.85 -7.92 11.34
N TYR A 112 2.69 -7.45 11.77
CA TYR A 112 1.90 -6.47 11.02
C TYR A 112 2.69 -5.18 10.78
N GLY A 113 3.33 -4.63 11.82
CA GLY A 113 4.16 -3.43 11.70
C GLY A 113 5.30 -3.60 10.70
N HIS A 114 5.95 -4.76 10.67
CA HIS A 114 7.00 -5.06 9.69
C HIS A 114 6.45 -5.13 8.25
N PHE A 115 5.35 -5.86 8.03
CA PHE A 115 4.72 -5.93 6.71
C PHE A 115 4.22 -4.56 6.25
N PHE A 116 3.51 -3.83 7.11
CA PHE A 116 3.02 -2.50 6.79
C PHE A 116 4.14 -1.54 6.47
N SER A 117 5.23 -1.56 7.25
CA SER A 117 6.43 -0.76 6.98
C SER A 117 7.05 -1.08 5.63
N ALA A 118 7.15 -2.37 5.25
CA ALA A 118 7.73 -2.79 3.97
C ALA A 118 6.88 -2.42 2.74
N PHE A 119 5.58 -2.15 2.90
CA PHE A 119 4.66 -1.78 1.82
C PHE A 119 4.16 -0.34 1.94
N PHE A 120 4.71 0.44 2.87
CA PHE A 120 4.20 1.77 3.20
C PHE A 120 4.20 2.71 1.99
N ILE A 121 5.27 2.69 1.18
CA ILE A 121 5.40 3.57 0.01
C ILE A 121 4.39 3.17 -1.07
N SER A 122 4.22 1.87 -1.33
CA SER A 122 3.23 1.37 -2.29
C SER A 122 1.80 1.73 -1.91
N VAL A 123 1.44 1.56 -0.63
CA VAL A 123 0.10 1.91 -0.11
C VAL A 123 -0.13 3.41 -0.15
N THR A 124 0.89 4.20 0.21
CA THR A 124 0.84 5.66 0.16
C THR A 124 0.63 6.14 -1.28
N ARG A 125 1.39 5.60 -2.23
CA ARG A 125 1.22 5.89 -3.66
C ARG A 125 -0.21 5.59 -4.12
N ALA A 126 -0.73 4.39 -3.81
CA ALA A 126 -2.10 4.02 -4.16
C ALA A 126 -3.15 4.96 -3.56
N SER A 127 -2.97 5.40 -2.30
CA SER A 127 -3.89 6.36 -1.67
C SER A 127 -3.86 7.73 -2.37
N LEU A 128 -2.71 8.12 -2.93
CA LEU A 128 -2.51 9.40 -3.59
C LEU A 128 -2.82 9.38 -5.10
N GLU A 129 -2.97 8.20 -5.71
CA GLU A 129 -3.19 8.04 -7.16
C GLU A 129 -4.39 8.86 -7.64
N LEU A 130 -5.47 8.94 -6.86
CA LEU A 130 -6.69 9.69 -7.21
C LEU A 130 -6.47 11.21 -7.36
N PHE A 131 -5.43 11.77 -6.74
CA PHE A 131 -5.15 13.21 -6.76
C PHE A 131 -4.21 13.64 -7.91
N ILE A 132 -3.66 12.69 -8.67
CA ILE A 132 -2.70 12.96 -9.73
C ILE A 132 -3.44 13.06 -11.07
N CYS A 133 -3.75 14.29 -11.49
CA CYS A 133 -4.48 14.59 -12.71
C CYS A 133 -3.60 15.28 -13.76
N ASN A 134 -3.73 14.87 -15.02
CA ASN A 134 -3.08 15.50 -16.17
C ASN A 134 -4.10 16.20 -17.07
N LYS A 135 -3.66 17.27 -17.75
CA LYS A 135 -4.52 18.07 -18.63
C LYS A 135 -4.52 17.47 -20.04
N HIS A 136 -5.71 17.16 -20.55
CA HIS A 136 -5.93 16.79 -21.94
C HIS A 136 -5.95 18.05 -22.83
N PRO A 137 -5.50 17.98 -24.10
CA PRO A 137 -5.65 19.08 -25.06
C PRO A 137 -7.11 19.54 -25.28
N ASN A 138 -8.10 18.72 -24.90
CA ASN A 138 -9.53 19.05 -24.94
C ASN A 138 -9.99 19.95 -23.77
N GLY A 139 -9.06 20.39 -22.91
CA GLY A 139 -9.33 21.22 -21.74
C GLY A 139 -9.80 20.48 -20.49
N ARG A 140 -10.07 19.17 -20.58
CA ARG A 140 -10.46 18.31 -19.45
C ARG A 140 -9.25 17.73 -18.73
N TYR A 141 -9.40 17.40 -17.46
CA TYR A 141 -8.40 16.70 -16.68
C TYR A 141 -8.73 15.21 -16.60
N TYR A 142 -7.74 14.35 -16.77
CA TYR A 142 -7.88 12.91 -16.65
C TYR A 142 -6.88 12.36 -15.65
N LEU A 143 -7.21 11.22 -15.06
CA LEU A 143 -6.37 10.59 -14.06
C LEU A 143 -5.14 9.95 -14.72
N VAL A 144 -3.95 10.16 -14.15
CA VAL A 144 -2.71 9.62 -14.74
C VAL A 144 -2.67 8.09 -14.70
N SER A 145 -3.26 7.49 -13.68
CA SER A 145 -3.34 6.03 -13.54
C SER A 145 -4.38 5.38 -14.46
N ASP A 146 -5.43 6.11 -14.86
CA ASP A 146 -6.45 5.61 -15.78
C ASP A 146 -7.06 6.75 -16.62
N PRO A 147 -6.74 6.85 -17.92
CA PRO A 147 -7.23 7.92 -18.78
C PRO A 147 -8.74 7.80 -19.10
N SER A 148 -9.41 6.70 -18.73
CA SER A 148 -10.86 6.58 -18.87
C SER A 148 -11.63 7.41 -17.83
N LEU A 149 -10.99 7.78 -16.72
CA LEU A 149 -11.62 8.54 -15.63
C LEU A 149 -11.23 10.02 -15.70
N PHE A 150 -12.24 10.89 -15.83
CA PHE A 150 -12.06 12.33 -15.81
C PHE A 150 -12.06 12.88 -14.39
N CYS A 151 -11.08 13.72 -14.07
CA CYS A 151 -10.98 14.37 -12.77
C CYS A 151 -12.07 15.43 -12.61
N TYR A 152 -12.57 15.56 -11.38
CA TYR A 152 -13.67 16.47 -11.00
C TYR A 152 -15.04 16.13 -11.62
N GLU A 153 -15.20 14.95 -12.19
CA GLU A 153 -16.50 14.41 -12.60
C GLU A 153 -17.13 13.56 -11.49
N HIS A 154 -18.38 13.13 -11.69
CA HIS A 154 -19.18 12.43 -10.66
C HIS A 154 -18.48 11.18 -10.12
N GLU A 155 -17.87 10.36 -10.98
CA GLU A 155 -17.17 9.13 -10.59
C GLU A 155 -15.94 9.42 -9.71
N TRP A 156 -15.23 10.51 -9.99
CA TRP A 156 -14.08 10.95 -9.17
C TRP A 156 -14.53 11.35 -7.75
N PHE A 157 -15.65 12.08 -7.64
CA PHE A 157 -16.21 12.48 -6.34
C PHE A 157 -16.68 11.30 -5.50
N GLN A 158 -17.13 10.20 -6.12
CA GLN A 158 -17.50 8.98 -5.38
C GLN A 158 -16.28 8.27 -4.76
N LEU A 159 -15.12 8.36 -5.42
CA LEU A 159 -13.87 7.75 -4.95
C LEU A 159 -13.12 8.63 -3.95
N LEU A 160 -13.34 9.95 -4.00
CA LEU A 160 -12.70 10.93 -3.14
C LEU A 160 -12.77 10.62 -1.63
N PRO A 161 -13.93 10.28 -1.03
CA PRO A 161 -13.99 10.00 0.41
C PRO A 161 -13.16 8.76 0.79
N VAL A 162 -13.11 7.75 -0.08
CA VAL A 162 -12.30 6.54 0.15
C VAL A 162 -10.81 6.89 0.09
N ALA A 163 -10.39 7.70 -0.88
CA ALA A 163 -9.01 8.14 -1.00
C ALA A 163 -8.55 8.98 0.20
N ILE A 164 -9.40 9.91 0.66
CA ILE A 164 -9.12 10.72 1.86
C ILE A 164 -8.99 9.83 3.08
N LEU A 165 -9.92 8.89 3.28
CA LEU A 165 -9.88 7.96 4.41
C LEU A 165 -8.62 7.09 4.37
N ALA A 166 -8.28 6.53 3.21
CA ALA A 166 -7.09 5.72 3.02
C ALA A 166 -5.81 6.52 3.33
N PHE A 167 -5.72 7.76 2.84
CA PHE A 167 -4.60 8.65 3.11
C PHE A 167 -4.47 8.98 4.62
N LEU A 168 -5.58 9.30 5.28
CA LEU A 168 -5.58 9.61 6.70
C LEU A 168 -5.19 8.39 7.56
N VAL A 169 -5.76 7.23 7.28
CA VAL A 169 -5.50 6.01 8.06
C VAL A 169 -4.08 5.50 7.83
N TYR A 170 -3.69 5.33 6.56
CA TYR A 170 -2.43 4.66 6.23
C TYR A 170 -1.23 5.60 6.27
N CYS A 171 -1.39 6.85 5.83
CA CYS A 171 -0.28 7.78 5.76
C CYS A 171 -0.15 8.56 7.07
N VAL A 172 -1.18 9.32 7.44
CA VAL A 172 -1.14 10.17 8.64
C VAL A 172 -1.16 9.33 9.92
N GLY A 173 -2.05 8.33 10.00
CA GLY A 173 -2.19 7.48 11.18
C GLY A 173 -0.92 6.69 11.50
N PHE A 174 -0.33 6.04 10.49
CA PHE A 174 0.91 5.30 10.68
C PHE A 174 2.09 6.19 11.06
N LEU A 175 2.29 7.32 10.37
CA LEU A 175 3.37 8.24 10.71
C LEU A 175 3.22 8.80 12.12
N SER A 176 2.00 9.18 12.51
CA SER A 176 1.70 9.65 13.86
C SER A 176 2.02 8.58 14.90
N PHE A 177 1.66 7.33 14.62
CA PHE A 177 1.95 6.19 15.49
C PHE A 177 3.45 5.92 15.63
N CYS A 178 4.20 5.93 14.52
CA CYS A 178 5.66 5.79 14.54
C CYS A 178 6.33 6.92 15.33
N LEU A 179 5.91 8.17 15.12
CA LEU A 179 6.42 9.33 15.86
C LEU A 179 6.14 9.20 17.37
N TRP A 180 4.95 8.72 17.73
CA TRP A 180 4.60 8.46 19.12
C TRP A 180 5.50 7.39 19.75
N ILE A 181 5.73 6.26 19.07
CA ILE A 181 6.66 5.22 19.55
C ILE A 181 8.07 5.79 19.71
N VAL A 182 8.60 6.48 18.70
CA VAL A 182 9.96 7.01 18.73
C VAL A 182 10.14 8.02 19.86
N ARG A 183 9.10 8.81 20.17
CA ARG A 183 9.11 9.75 21.30
C ARG A 183 9.06 9.06 22.66
N ASP A 184 8.34 7.95 22.77
CA ASP A 184 8.10 7.25 24.04
C ASP A 184 9.17 6.17 24.35
N ALA A 185 9.73 5.54 23.32
CA ALA A 185 10.79 4.54 23.43
C ALA A 185 11.98 4.96 24.32
N PRO A 186 12.61 6.15 24.14
CA PRO A 186 13.74 6.57 24.97
C PRO A 186 13.36 6.82 26.43
N ARG A 187 12.08 7.05 26.74
CA ARG A 187 11.61 7.23 28.11
C ARG A 187 11.46 5.91 28.87
N LYS A 188 11.18 4.83 28.14
CA LYS A 188 10.95 3.48 28.70
C LYS A 188 12.22 2.63 28.73
N PHE A 189 13.16 2.87 27.81
CA PHE A 189 14.43 2.16 27.75
C PHE A 189 15.58 3.18 27.71
N PRO A 190 15.95 3.78 28.86
CA PRO A 190 17.16 4.57 28.92
C PRO A 190 18.33 3.66 28.54
N THR A 191 18.99 3.98 27.43
CA THR A 191 20.27 3.37 27.07
C THR A 191 21.25 3.69 28.19
N VAL A 192 21.70 2.64 28.88
CA VAL A 192 22.83 2.69 29.82
C VAL A 192 24.09 3.15 29.09
#